data_AF-A0A133UZ71-F1
#
_entry.id   AF-A0A133UZ71-F1
#
_cell.length_a   1.000
_cell.length_b   1.000
_cell.length_c   1.000
_cell.angle_alpha   90.00
_cell.angle_beta   90.00
_cell.angle_gamma   90.00
#
_symmetry.space_group_name_H-M   'P 1'
#
loop_
_entity.id
_entity.type
_entity.pdbx_description
1 polymer ?
#
loop_
_entity_poly.entity_id
_entity_poly.type
_entity_poly.pdbx_seq_one_letter_code
_entity_poly.pdbx_strand_id
1 'polypeptide(L)' 'MGGNYVGEVREVVLDIDQGKVAGLSIERRGEKHRMIPYENVMAVGDIILVESRKQPEKT' A
#
# COMPACT_ATOMS: atom_id res chain seq x y z
N MET A 1 9.09 -10.63 -15.27
CA MET A 1 8.09 -10.37 -14.20
C MET A 1 8.85 -10.26 -12.89
N GLY A 2 8.84 -9.12 -12.25
CA GLY A 2 9.52 -8.93 -10.96
C GLY A 2 8.62 -8.15 -10.02
N GLY A 3 8.42 -8.68 -8.81
CA GLY A 3 7.83 -7.94 -7.70
C GLY A 3 8.94 -7.33 -6.85
N ASN A 4 8.75 -6.12 -6.36
CA ASN A 4 9.66 -5.48 -5.42
C ASN A 4 9.04 -5.48 -4.03
N TYR A 5 9.78 -5.94 -3.02
CA TYR A 5 9.36 -5.79 -1.63
C TYR A 5 9.36 -4.29 -1.25
N VAL A 6 8.18 -3.78 -0.88
CA VAL A 6 7.97 -2.36 -0.58
C VAL A 6 7.96 -2.05 0.92
N GLY A 7 7.70 -3.04 1.78
CA GLY A 7 7.68 -2.88 3.23
C GLY A 7 6.62 -3.74 3.92
N GLU A 8 6.42 -3.48 5.20
CA GLU A 8 5.43 -4.13 6.06
C GLU A 8 4.22 -3.21 6.27
N VAL A 9 3.02 -3.80 6.30
CA VAL A 9 1.83 -3.07 6.74
C VAL A 9 1.94 -2.80 8.23
N ARG A 10 1.82 -1.52 8.61
CA ARG A 10 1.74 -1.11 10.02
C ARG A 10 0.32 -0.81 10.44
N GLU A 11 -0.44 -0.16 9.57
CA GLU A 11 -1.78 0.34 9.89
C GLU A 11 -2.73 0.15 8.71
N VAL A 12 -4.00 -0.07 9.03
CA VAL A 12 -5.12 -0.06 8.07
C VAL A 12 -5.91 1.22 8.30
N VAL A 13 -6.03 2.04 7.26
CA VAL A 13 -6.77 3.31 7.33
C VAL A 13 -8.20 3.05 6.87
N LEU A 14 -9.17 3.45 7.69
CA LEU A 14 -10.59 3.30 7.42
C LEU A 14 -11.20 4.62 6.99
N ASP A 15 -12.01 4.59 5.94
CA ASP A 15 -12.99 5.64 5.63
C ASP A 15 -14.27 5.31 6.41
N ILE A 16 -14.50 6.05 7.49
CA ILE A 16 -15.62 5.83 8.42
C ILE A 16 -16.95 6.25 7.79
N ASP A 17 -16.95 7.29 6.95
CA ASP A 17 -18.16 7.78 6.30
C ASP A 17 -18.68 6.76 5.28
N GLN A 18 -17.77 6.04 4.62
CA GLN A 18 -18.12 5.01 3.64
C GLN A 18 -18.16 3.58 4.20
N GLY A 19 -17.67 3.36 5.43
CA GLY A 19 -17.54 2.03 6.02
C GLY A 19 -16.59 1.10 5.25
N LYS A 20 -15.49 1.65 4.71
CA LYS A 20 -14.53 0.91 3.84
C LYS A 20 -13.09 1.11 4.27
N VAL A 21 -12.21 0.21 3.81
CA VAL A 21 -10.77 0.42 3.92
C VAL A 21 -10.33 1.44 2.87
N ALA A 22 -9.73 2.54 3.31
CA ALA A 22 -9.19 3.57 2.44
C ALA A 22 -7.79 3.18 1.91
N GLY A 23 -6.94 2.61 2.77
CA GLY A 23 -5.58 2.25 2.39
C GLY A 23 -4.77 1.56 3.48
N LEU A 24 -3.56 1.17 3.11
CA LEU A 24 -2.58 0.50 3.95
C LEU A 24 -1.37 1.43 4.15
N SER A 25 -0.98 1.65 5.40
CA SER A 25 0.26 2.34 5.74
C SER A 25 1.40 1.33 5.72
N ILE A 26 2.40 1.57 4.86
CA ILE A 26 3.56 0.70 4.68
C ILE A 26 4.81 1.38 5.25
N GLU A 27 5.57 0.64 6.05
CA GLU A 27 6.87 1.08 6.58
C GLU A 27 7.99 0.20 6.02
N ARG A 28 9.13 0.84 5.70
CA ARG A 28 10.35 0.13 5.30
C ARG A 28 11.53 0.68 6.07
N ARG A 29 12.15 -0.13 6.93
CA ARG A 29 13.42 0.18 7.63
C ARG A 29 13.41 1.54 8.36
N GLY A 30 12.31 1.92 9.01
CA GLY A 30 12.19 3.21 9.70
C GLY A 30 12.08 4.43 8.79
N GLU A 31 11.97 4.25 7.47
CA GLU A 31 11.68 5.34 6.53
C GLU A 31 10.19 5.72 6.55
N LYS A 32 9.89 6.92 6.05
CA LYS A 32 8.54 7.52 6.01
C LYS A 32 7.46 6.52 5.56
N HIS A 33 6.37 6.50 6.31
CA HIS A 33 5.15 5.77 5.98
C HIS A 33 4.67 6.12 4.57
N ARG A 34 4.51 5.09 3.73
CA ARG A 34 3.89 5.22 2.42
C ARG A 34 2.47 4.68 2.47
N MET A 35 1.50 5.50 2.11
CA MET A 35 0.12 5.06 1.94
C MET A 35 -0.05 4.35 0.60
N ILE A 36 -0.58 3.14 0.62
CA ILE A 36 -1.07 2.42 -0.56
C ILE A 36 -2.60 2.43 -0.53
N PRO A 37 -3.28 3.06 -1.50
CA PRO A 37 -4.73 2.97 -1.61
C PRO A 37 -5.20 1.53 -1.70
N TYR A 38 -6.28 1.18 -1.00
CA TYR A 38 -6.76 -0.21 -0.96
C TYR A 38 -7.20 -0.71 -2.35
N GLU A 39 -7.66 0.19 -3.21
CA GLU A 39 -7.98 -0.09 -4.61
C GLU A 39 -6.79 -0.61 -5.44
N ASN A 40 -5.55 -0.38 -5.00
CA ASN A 40 -4.35 -0.92 -5.66
C ASN A 40 -3.97 -2.30 -5.13
N VAL A 41 -4.67 -2.85 -4.14
CA VAL A 41 -4.43 -4.21 -3.65
C VAL A 41 -5.00 -5.21 -4.64
N MET A 42 -4.14 -6.07 -5.16
CA MET A 42 -4.49 -7.11 -6.13
C MET A 42 -4.86 -8.42 -5.46
N ALA A 43 -4.19 -8.76 -4.35
CA ALA A 43 -4.44 -9.99 -3.59
C ALA A 43 -3.97 -9.84 -2.14
N VAL A 44 -4.65 -10.56 -1.24
CA VAL A 44 -4.29 -10.67 0.18
C VAL A 44 -4.09 -12.15 0.51
N GLY A 45 -2.94 -12.48 1.08
CA GLY A 45 -2.59 -13.80 1.59
C GLY A 45 -1.43 -13.67 2.58
N ASP A 46 -0.46 -14.58 2.53
CA ASP A 46 0.79 -14.47 3.32
C ASP A 46 1.56 -13.19 3.00
N ILE A 47 1.40 -12.67 1.78
CA ILE A 47 1.86 -11.36 1.34
C ILE A 47 0.69 -10.58 0.73
N ILE A 48 0.81 -9.26 0.72
CA ILE A 48 -0.11 -8.39 -0.02
C ILE A 48 0.55 -8.02 -1.34
N LEU A 49 -0.14 -8.32 -2.44
CA LEU A 49 0.26 -7.89 -3.77
C LEU A 49 -0.43 -6.58 -4.10
N VAL A 50 0.35 -5.60 -4.54
CA VAL A 50 -0.15 -4.28 -4.91
C VAL A 50 0.30 -3.92 -6.31
N GLU A 51 -0.59 -3.29 -7.07
CA GLU A 51 -0.24 -2.74 -8.36
C GLU A 51 0.55 -1.45 -8.17
N SER A 52 1.77 -1.38 -8.72
CA SER A 52 2.51 -0.12 -8.75
C SER A 52 1.90 0.77 -9.82
N ARG A 53 1.08 1.76 -9.42
CA ARG A 53 0.84 2.89 -10.32
C ARG A 53 2.20 3.52 -10.64
N LYS A 54 2.45 3.84 -11.91
CA LYS A 54 3.64 4.61 -12.31
C LYS A 54 3.70 5.83 -11.40
N GLN A 55 4.74 5.94 -10.57
CA GLN A 55 5.03 7.23 -9.95
C GLN A 55 5.21 8.21 -11.11
N PRO A 56 4.55 9.37 -11.13
CA PRO A 56 4.99 10.42 -12.02
C PRO A 56 6.47 10.63 -11.73
N GLU A 57 7.32 10.47 -12.75
CA GLU A 57 8.74 10.80 -12.64
C GLU A 57 8.82 12.21 -12.06
N LYS A 58 9.61 12.35 -10.99
CA LYS A 58 9.99 13.69 -10.53
C LYS A 58 10.94 14.24 -11.59
N THR A 59 10.42 15.03 -12.51
CA THR A 59 11.19 15.91 -13.39
C THR A 59 11.89 16.99 -12.58
#